data_AF-A0A8I1JD29-F1
#
_entry.id   AF-A0A8I1JD29-F1
#
_cell.length_a   1.000
_cell.length_b   1.000
_cell.length_c   1.000
_cell.angle_alpha   90.00
_cell.angle_beta   90.00
_cell.angle_gamma   90.00
#
_symmetry.space_group_name_H-M   'P 1'
#
loop_
_entity.id
_entity.type
_entity.pdbx_description
1 polymer ?
#
loop_
_entity_poly.entity_id
_entity_poly.type
_entity_poly.pdbx_seq_one_letter_code
_entity_poly.pdbx_strand_id
1 'polypeptide(L)'
;MRCASVLLAVLLTACGQQPVENLADALAADPVRLKELRGQCAADRQTVGEDACRAAAEAFRRRFFAGHTGPDEYESLAELPPIPPSFDTPTDDMPAPLTSPENTP
;
A
#
# COMPACT_ATOMS: atom_id res chain seq x y z
N MET A 1 -35.57 0.57 -18.05
CA MET A 1 -35.16 0.59 -16.62
C MET A 1 -34.19 -0.55 -16.31
N ARG A 2 -34.58 -1.84 -16.43
CA ARG A 2 -33.70 -3.00 -16.16
C ARG A 2 -32.40 -3.03 -16.98
N CYS A 3 -32.46 -2.72 -18.28
CA CYS A 3 -31.28 -2.74 -19.15
C CYS A 3 -30.25 -1.67 -18.77
N ALA A 4 -30.70 -0.49 -18.32
CA ALA A 4 -29.81 0.58 -17.87
C ALA A 4 -29.05 0.18 -16.59
N SER A 5 -29.73 -0.49 -15.65
CA SER A 5 -29.10 -1.01 -14.43
C SER A 5 -28.05 -2.09 -14.72
N VAL A 6 -28.34 -2.99 -15.66
CA VAL A 6 -27.40 -4.06 -16.06
C VAL A 6 -26.18 -3.47 -16.77
N LEU A 7 -26.38 -2.52 -17.69
CA LEU A 7 -25.27 -1.85 -18.37
C LEU A 7 -24.40 -1.05 -17.40
N LEU A 8 -25.01 -0.37 -16.42
CA LEU A 8 -24.27 0.34 -15.38
C LEU A 8 -23.41 -0.62 -14.55
N ALA A 9 -23.96 -1.76 -14.13
CA ALA A 9 -23.22 -2.77 -13.38
C ALA A 9 -22.04 -3.35 -14.18
N VAL A 10 -22.21 -3.59 -15.49
CA VAL A 10 -21.15 -4.08 -16.38
C VAL A 10 -20.04 -3.05 -16.58
N LEU A 11 -20.38 -1.77 -16.70
CA LEU A 11 -19.38 -0.69 -16.84
C LEU A 11 -18.59 -0.50 -15.54
N LEU A 12 -19.24 -0.62 -14.38
CA LEU A 12 -18.58 -0.53 -13.07
C LEU A 12 -17.63 -1.71 -12.83
N THR A 13 -17.99 -2.93 -13.22
CA THR A 13 -17.09 -4.09 -13.10
C THR A 13 -15.94 -4.04 -14.12
N ALA A 14 -16.18 -3.52 -15.33
CA ALA A 14 -15.14 -3.34 -16.33
C ALA A 14 -14.07 -2.30 -15.93
N CYS A 15 -14.42 -1.31 -15.10
CA CYS A 15 -13.46 -0.35 -14.54
C CYS A 15 -12.58 -0.93 -13.41
N GLY A 16 -12.82 -2.15 -12.93
CA GLY A 16 -12.09 -2.71 -11.78
C GLY A 16 -11.56 -4.14 -11.91
N GLN A 17 -12.21 -4.99 -12.71
CA GLN A 17 -12.06 -6.46 -12.59
C GLN A 17 -11.03 -7.12 -13.53
N GLN A 18 -10.26 -6.37 -14.31
CA GLN A 18 -9.55 -6.92 -15.47
C GLN A 18 -8.02 -6.68 -15.35
N PRO A 19 -7.20 -7.56 -15.94
CA PRO A 19 -5.88 -8.14 -15.56
C PRO A 19 -5.22 -7.94 -14.17
N VAL A 20 -5.45 -6.83 -13.48
CA VAL A 20 -4.69 -6.41 -12.29
C VAL A 20 -4.86 -7.38 -11.12
N GLU A 21 -6.04 -8.01 -10.98
CA GLU A 21 -6.35 -9.00 -9.95
C GLU A 21 -5.44 -10.24 -10.02
N ASN A 22 -5.25 -10.82 -11.21
CA ASN A 22 -4.35 -11.96 -11.38
C ASN A 22 -2.89 -11.60 -11.08
N LEU A 23 -2.49 -10.37 -11.41
CA LEU A 23 -1.15 -9.88 -11.10
C LEU A 23 -0.99 -9.64 -9.59
N ALA A 24 -2.00 -9.08 -8.93
CA ALA A 24 -1.98 -8.84 -7.49
C ALA A 24 -1.90 -10.15 -6.70
N ASP A 25 -2.63 -11.19 -7.11
CA ASP A 25 -2.56 -12.51 -6.48
C ASP A 25 -1.18 -13.16 -6.69
N ALA A 26 -0.64 -13.10 -7.91
CA ALA A 26 0.69 -13.61 -8.19
C ALA A 26 1.78 -12.87 -7.39
N LEU A 27 1.67 -11.55 -7.26
CA LEU A 27 2.58 -10.73 -6.46
C LEU A 27 2.40 -10.97 -4.95
N ALA A 28 1.18 -11.24 -4.48
CA ALA A 28 0.94 -11.54 -3.08
C ALA A 28 1.58 -12.87 -2.66
N ALA A 29 1.71 -13.82 -3.58
CA ALA A 29 2.40 -15.09 -3.36
C ALA A 29 3.94 -14.98 -3.37
N ASP A 30 4.51 -13.91 -3.96
CA ASP A 30 5.96 -13.70 -4.09
C ASP A 30 6.40 -12.37 -3.43
N PRO A 31 6.78 -12.38 -2.13
CA PRO A 31 7.15 -11.17 -1.40
C PRO A 31 8.39 -10.46 -1.95
N VAL A 32 9.37 -11.21 -2.48
CA VAL A 32 10.61 -10.64 -2.99
C VAL A 32 10.32 -9.82 -4.23
N ARG A 33 9.57 -10.40 -5.17
CA ARG A 33 9.17 -9.70 -6.40
C ARG A 33 8.24 -8.52 -6.11
N LEU A 34 7.36 -8.65 -5.13
CA LEU A 34 6.50 -7.56 -4.68
C LEU A 34 7.30 -6.39 -4.09
N LYS A 35 8.30 -6.67 -3.25
CA LYS A 35 9.19 -5.65 -2.64
C LYS A 35 9.95 -4.89 -3.73
N GLU A 36 10.55 -5.60 -4.68
CA GLU A 36 11.27 -4.99 -5.80
C GLU A 36 10.36 -4.09 -6.64
N LEU A 37 9.19 -4.59 -7.06
CA LEU A 37 8.25 -3.82 -7.87
C LEU A 37 7.73 -2.58 -7.15
N ARG A 38 7.50 -2.66 -5.84
CA ARG A 38 7.12 -1.49 -5.02
C ARG A 38 8.25 -0.46 -4.95
N GLY A 39 9.51 -0.91 -4.84
CA GLY A 39 10.68 -0.03 -4.91
C GLY A 39 10.76 0.70 -6.25
N GLN A 40 10.57 -0.02 -7.35
CA GLN A 40 10.52 0.55 -8.69
C GLN A 40 9.38 1.58 -8.83
N CYS A 41 8.18 1.25 -8.34
CA CYS A 41 7.03 2.17 -8.36
C CYS A 41 7.23 3.43 -7.52
N ALA A 42 7.98 3.35 -6.41
CA ALA A 42 8.33 4.50 -5.60
C ALA A 42 9.38 5.39 -6.30
N ALA A 43 10.29 4.78 -7.06
CA ALA A 43 11.31 5.51 -7.82
C ALA A 43 10.74 6.22 -9.05
N ASP A 44 9.96 5.51 -9.86
CA ASP A 44 9.35 6.06 -11.07
C ASP A 44 8.11 5.26 -11.49
N ARG A 45 6.95 5.74 -11.05
CA ARG A 45 5.65 5.13 -11.35
C ARG A 45 5.27 5.20 -12.83
N GLN A 46 5.72 6.24 -13.54
CA GLN A 46 5.35 6.45 -14.94
C GLN A 46 6.04 5.44 -15.84
N THR A 47 7.32 5.14 -15.58
CA THR A 47 8.08 4.16 -16.37
C THR A 47 7.67 2.72 -16.08
N VAL A 48 7.32 2.41 -14.82
CA VAL A 48 6.90 1.05 -14.41
C VAL A 48 5.48 0.73 -14.87
N GLY A 49 4.62 1.75 -14.96
CA GLY A 49 3.24 1.62 -15.40
C GLY A 49 2.24 1.62 -14.23
N GLU A 50 1.23 2.47 -14.36
CA GLU A 50 0.21 2.73 -13.34
C GLU A 50 -0.53 1.46 -12.88
N ASP A 51 -0.87 0.57 -13.82
CA ASP A 51 -1.62 -0.65 -13.54
C ASP A 51 -0.78 -1.67 -12.77
N ALA A 52 0.52 -1.79 -13.09
CA ALA A 52 1.45 -2.66 -12.37
C ALA A 52 1.67 -2.15 -10.94
N CYS A 53 1.85 -0.84 -10.77
CA CYS A 53 1.96 -0.23 -9.45
C CYS A 53 0.68 -0.34 -8.62
N ARG A 54 -0.50 -0.26 -9.27
CA ARG A 54 -1.78 -0.52 -8.61
C ARG A 54 -1.89 -1.98 -8.16
N ALA A 55 -1.51 -2.94 -8.99
CA ALA A 55 -1.47 -4.37 -8.62
C ALA A 55 -0.55 -4.61 -7.42
N ALA A 56 0.64 -4.01 -7.42
CA ALA A 56 1.61 -4.11 -6.33
C ALA A 56 1.08 -3.49 -5.02
N ALA A 57 0.39 -2.35 -5.09
CA ALA A 57 -0.24 -1.75 -3.93
C ALA A 57 -1.33 -2.66 -3.35
N GLU A 58 -2.14 -3.28 -4.20
CA GLU A 58 -3.19 -4.21 -3.80
C GLU A 58 -2.64 -5.51 -3.20
N ALA A 59 -1.65 -6.14 -3.84
CA ALA A 59 -0.97 -7.33 -3.34
C ALA A 59 -0.43 -7.11 -1.93
N PHE A 60 0.26 -5.99 -1.71
CA PHE A 60 0.78 -5.61 -0.41
C PHE A 60 -0.34 -5.38 0.61
N ARG A 61 -1.40 -4.66 0.24
CA ARG A 61 -2.57 -4.44 1.11
C ARG A 61 -3.17 -5.76 1.59
N ARG A 62 -3.31 -6.75 0.70
CA ARG A 62 -3.82 -8.09 1.04
C ARG A 62 -2.91 -8.80 2.04
N ARG A 63 -1.60 -8.84 1.78
CA ARG A 63 -0.61 -9.44 2.70
C ARG A 63 -0.61 -8.75 4.06
N PHE A 64 -0.70 -7.41 4.06
CA PHE A 64 -0.73 -6.61 5.28
C PHE A 64 -1.92 -6.97 6.17
N PHE A 65 -3.12 -6.99 5.60
CA PHE A 65 -4.32 -7.39 6.36
C PHE A 65 -4.36 -8.87 6.73
N ALA A 66 -3.65 -9.74 6.00
CA ALA A 66 -3.48 -11.14 6.35
C ALA A 66 -2.42 -11.38 7.44
N GLY A 67 -1.70 -10.34 7.89
CA GLY A 67 -0.60 -10.48 8.85
C GLY A 67 0.66 -11.13 8.26
N HIS A 68 0.79 -11.17 6.93
CA HIS A 68 1.96 -11.73 6.23
C HIS A 68 3.06 -10.70 5.96
N THR A 69 2.87 -9.45 6.41
CA THR A 69 3.91 -8.41 6.37
C THR A 69 4.42 -8.18 7.79
N GLY A 70 5.68 -8.49 8.05
CA GLY A 70 6.28 -8.45 9.38
C GLY A 70 7.72 -7.92 9.35
N PRO A 71 8.30 -7.59 10.52
CA PRO A 71 9.68 -7.11 10.63
C PRO A 71 10.71 -8.10 10.08
N ASP A 72 10.36 -9.37 10.03
CA ASP A 72 11.06 -10.50 9.41
C ASP A 72 11.10 -10.46 7.87
N GLU A 73 10.34 -9.56 7.23
CA GLU A 73 10.38 -9.32 5.77
C GLU A 73 11.48 -8.31 5.37
N TYR A 74 12.05 -7.60 6.35
CA TYR A 74 13.16 -6.66 6.18
C TYR A 74 14.41 -7.24 6.86
N GLU A 75 15.30 -7.83 6.06
CA GLU A 75 16.52 -8.50 6.54
C GLU A 75 17.54 -7.48 7.09
N SER A 76 17.46 -6.21 6.68
CA SER A 76 18.34 -5.16 7.19
C SER A 76 17.65 -3.81 7.38
N LEU A 77 18.18 -3.00 8.30
CA LEU A 77 17.72 -1.62 8.54
C LEU A 77 17.77 -0.73 7.28
N ALA A 78 18.65 -1.05 6.32
CA ALA A 78 18.74 -0.33 5.05
C ALA A 78 17.52 -0.55 4.14
N GLU A 79 16.73 -1.59 4.39
CA GLU A 79 15.53 -1.90 3.62
C GLU A 79 14.26 -1.26 4.21
N LEU A 80 14.36 -0.66 5.40
CA LEU A 80 13.24 0.07 6.00
C LEU A 80 12.97 1.34 5.20
N PRO A 81 11.69 1.69 4.95
CA PRO A 81 11.35 2.93 4.29
C PRO A 81 11.85 4.13 5.12
N PRO A 82 12.38 5.19 4.49
CA PRO A 82 12.82 6.38 5.20
C PRO A 82 11.64 7.04 5.93
N ILE A 83 11.91 7.59 7.10
CA ILE A 83 10.93 8.36 7.86
C ILE A 83 10.57 9.62 7.04
N PRO A 84 9.28 9.86 6.75
CA PRO A 84 8.89 11.04 6.00
C PRO A 84 9.17 12.31 6.81
N PRO A 85 9.60 13.41 6.17
CA PRO A 85 9.95 14.65 6.87
C PRO A 85 8.77 15.29 7.60
N SER A 86 7.53 14.95 7.23
CA SER A 86 6.31 15.38 7.92
C SER A 86 6.15 14.79 9.33
N PHE A 87 6.94 13.78 9.68
CA PHE A 87 6.86 13.15 11.01
C PHE A 87 7.51 14.02 12.10
N ASP A 88 8.55 14.80 11.75
CA ASP A 88 9.32 15.60 12.69
C ASP A 88 8.86 17.06 12.81
N THR A 89 7.97 17.51 11.93
CA THR A 89 7.47 18.89 11.98
C THR A 89 6.49 19.05 13.13
N PRO A 90 6.76 19.88 14.14
CA PRO A 90 5.75 20.26 15.12
C PRO A 90 4.65 20.97 14.35
N THR A 91 3.43 20.43 14.36
CA THR A 91 2.28 21.16 13.85
C THR A 91 2.12 22.39 14.75
N ASP A 92 2.41 23.58 14.23
CA ASP A 92 2.26 24.85 14.96
C ASP A 92 0.82 25.08 15.47
N ASP A 93 -0.14 24.27 15.03
CA ASP A 93 -1.55 24.26 15.46
C ASP A 93 -1.92 23.17 16.48
N MET A 94 -0.95 22.40 17.01
CA MET A 94 -1.25 21.39 18.04
C MET A 94 -1.13 22.01 19.44
N PRO A 95 -2.18 21.99 20.27
CA PRO A 95 -2.04 22.35 21.68
C PRO A 95 -0.97 21.46 22.30
N ALA A 96 -0.16 22.04 23.20
CA ALA A 96 0.98 21.38 23.86
C ALA A 96 0.68 19.92 24.23
N PRO A 97 1.67 19.00 24.11
CA PRO A 97 1.50 17.63 24.54
C PRO A 97 0.99 17.61 25.97
N LEU A 98 -0.15 16.95 26.20
CA LEU A 98 -0.58 16.61 27.54
C LEU A 98 0.50 15.71 28.13
N THR A 99 1.40 16.29 28.91
CA THR A 99 2.34 15.58 29.76
C THR A 99 1.51 14.71 30.71
N SER A 100 1.28 13.47 30.33
CA SER A 100 0.80 12.47 31.27
C SER A 100 1.97 12.14 32.19
N PRO A 101 1.86 12.33 33.51
CA PRO A 101 2.94 11.97 34.41
C PRO A 101 3.16 10.46 34.32
N GLU A 102 4.35 10.09 33.90
CA GLU A 102 4.88 8.73 33.96
C GLU A 102 4.78 8.25 35.41
N ASN A 103 3.84 7.35 35.68
CA ASN A 103 3.73 6.69 36.98
C ASN A 103 4.71 5.52 37.00
N THR A 104 5.85 5.74 37.64
CA THR A 104 6.80 4.71 38.04
C THR A 104 6.28 3.97 39.29
N PRO A 105 6.25 2.63 39.31
CA PRO A 105 6.50 1.86 40.52
C PRO A 105 7.99 1.52 40.68
#